data_AF-A0A914YMT3-F1
#
_entry.id   AF-A0A914YMT3-F1
#
_cell.length_a   1.000
_cell.length_b   1.000
_cell.length_c   1.000
_cell.angle_alpha   90.00
_cell.angle_beta   90.00
_cell.angle_gamma   90.00
#
_symmetry.space_group_name_H-M   'P 1'
#
loop_
_entity.id
_entity.type
_entity.pdbx_description
1 polymer ?
#
loop_
_entity_poly.entity_id
_entity_poly.type
_entity_poly.pdbx_seq_one_letter_code
_entity_poly.pdbx_strand_id
1 'polypeptide(L)' 'MEKINPLAVENVLLRAFRPPIVSKVVSELGTYGWCFGDSTKLSRVYSHGHILRSKAEDVNEGGVAVGAAVIDSAYLF' A
#
# COMPACT_ATOMS: atom_id res chain seq x y z
N MET A 1 -11.90 -14.00 6.29
CA MET A 1 -10.47 -13.86 5.97
C MET A 1 -9.74 -13.64 7.28
N GLU A 2 -8.60 -14.31 7.49
CA GLU A 2 -7.77 -14.13 8.68
C GLU A 2 -7.11 -12.74 8.69
N LYS A 3 -7.09 -12.06 9.84
CA LYS A 3 -6.45 -10.74 9.96
C LYS A 3 -4.94 -10.91 10.06
N ILE A 4 -4.21 -10.34 9.11
CA ILE A 4 -2.74 -10.26 9.16
C ILE A 4 -2.34 -9.16 10.14
N ASN A 5 -1.38 -9.45 11.03
CA ASN A 5 -0.82 -8.50 11.99
C ASN A 5 0.67 -8.28 11.66
N PRO A 6 1.00 -7.38 10.70
CA PRO A 6 2.37 -7.11 10.31
C PRO A 6 3.14 -6.34 11.39
N LEU A 7 4.46 -6.28 11.27
CA LEU A 7 5.31 -5.45 12.14
C LEU A 7 4.94 -3.98 12.00
N ALA A 8 4.60 -3.34 13.12
CA ALA A 8 4.41 -1.90 13.17
C ALA A 8 5.77 -1.18 13.29
N VAL A 9 5.95 -0.13 12.49
CA VAL A 9 7.18 0.69 12.47
C VAL A 9 6.84 2.15 12.74
N GLU A 10 7.73 2.89 13.40
CA GLU A 10 7.54 4.35 13.53
C GLU A 10 7.77 5.04 12.19
N ASN A 11 6.82 5.90 11.79
CA ASN A 11 6.91 6.69 10.57
C ASN A 11 6.16 8.02 10.74
N VAL A 12 6.32 8.93 9.78
CA VAL A 12 5.66 10.25 9.76
C VAL A 12 4.58 10.27 8.69
N LEU A 13 3.32 10.44 9.11
CA LEU A 13 2.19 10.61 8.22
C LEU A 13 2.02 12.08 7.83
N LEU A 14 2.11 12.37 6.53
CA LEU A 14 1.88 13.70 5.96
C LEU A 14 0.54 13.74 5.23
N ARG A 15 -0.28 14.76 5.54
CA ARG A 15 -1.55 15.02 4.86
C ARG A 15 -1.72 16.51 4.62
N ALA A 16 -2.33 16.88 3.51
CA ALA A 16 -2.57 18.27 3.17
C ALA A 16 -3.35 18.98 4.29
N PHE A 17 -2.94 20.21 4.60
CA PHE A 17 -3.57 21.08 5.60
C PHE A 17 -3.63 20.49 7.02
N ARG A 18 -2.76 19.52 7.34
CA ARG A 18 -2.61 18.96 8.69
C ARG A 18 -1.14 18.98 9.09
N PRO A 19 -0.82 19.14 10.39
CA PRO A 19 0.54 18.97 10.85
C PRO A 19 1.01 17.52 10.61
N PRO A 20 2.32 17.29 10.41
CA PRO A 20 2.90 15.95 10.40
C PRO A 20 2.56 15.19 11.68
N ILE A 21 2.27 13.89 11.55
CA ILE A 21 1.94 13.02 12.69
C ILE A 21 2.97 11.90 12.74
N VAL A 22 3.72 11.81 13.85
CA VAL A 22 4.52 10.61 14.15
C VAL A 22 3.57 9.53 14.67
N SER A 23 3.63 8.34 14.07
CA SER A 23 2.74 7.24 14.42
C SER A 23 3.41 5.88 14.17
N LYS A 24 2.93 4.85 14.84
CA LYS A 24 3.21 3.47 14.47
C LYS A 24 2.33 3.09 13.29
N VAL A 25 2.96 2.72 12.19
CA VAL A 25 2.28 2.39 10.94
C VAL A 25 2.48 0.94 10.56
N VAL A 26 1.49 0.42 9.83
CA VAL A 26 1.58 -0.83 9.10
C VAL A 26 1.47 -0.54 7.62
N SER A 27 2.24 -1.28 6.82
CA SER A 27 2.30 -1.09 5.36
C SER A 27 1.69 -2.24 4.60
N GLU A 28 1.09 -1.93 3.46
CA GLU A 28 0.49 -2.85 2.52
C GLU A 28 1.18 -2.68 1.16
N LEU A 29 1.92 -3.70 0.72
CA LEU A 29 2.60 -3.72 -0.58
C LEU A 29 1.65 -4.22 -1.66
N GLY A 30 1.40 -3.38 -2.66
CA GLY A 30 0.73 -3.74 -3.90
C GLY A 30 1.74 -3.84 -5.05
N THR A 31 1.62 -4.88 -5.87
CA THR A 31 2.34 -5.02 -7.13
C THR A 31 1.38 -4.82 -8.30
N TYR A 32 1.78 -4.02 -9.27
CA TYR A 32 0.97 -3.83 -10.46
C TYR A 32 1.25 -4.93 -11.47
N GLY A 33 0.19 -5.59 -11.93
CA GLY A 33 0.25 -6.57 -12.99
C GLY A 33 -0.63 -6.15 -14.16
N TRP A 34 -0.22 -6.50 -15.37
CA TRP A 34 -1.07 -6.42 -16.54
C TRP A 34 -0.96 -7.71 -17.35
N CYS A 35 -2.08 -8.07 -17.97
CA CYS A 35 -2.14 -9.15 -18.92
C CYS A 35 -2.79 -8.68 -20.21
N PHE A 36 -2.31 -9.21 -21.32
CA PHE A 36 -2.86 -8.97 -22.64
C PHE A 36 -2.96 -10.29 -23.38
N GLY A 37 -4.12 -10.53 -23.96
CA GLY A 37 -4.44 -11.76 -24.67
C GLY A 37 -5.83 -11.69 -25.28
N ASP A 38 -6.17 -12.75 -26.00
CA ASP A 38 -7.50 -12.98 -26.53
C ASP A 38 -8.18 -14.17 -25.84
N SER A 39 -9.37 -14.54 -26.30
CA SER A 39 -10.18 -15.63 -25.74
C SER A 39 -9.53 -17.01 -25.81
N THR A 40 -8.46 -17.16 -26.59
CA THR A 40 -7.78 -18.43 -26.84
C THR A 40 -6.33 -18.44 -26.35
N LYS A 41 -5.70 -17.28 -26.21
CA LYS A 41 -4.30 -17.17 -25.79
C LYS A 41 -4.01 -15.92 -24.97
N LEU A 42 -3.43 -16.12 -23.80
CA LEU A 42 -2.68 -15.07 -23.11
C LEU A 42 -1.34 -14.84 -23.83
N SER A 43 -1.20 -13.68 -24.45
CA SER A 43 -0.02 -13.33 -25.23
C SER A 43 1.09 -12.74 -24.36
N ARG A 44 0.73 -11.99 -23.31
CA ARG A 44 1.66 -11.30 -22.41
C ARG A 44 1.10 -11.20 -21.00
N VAL A 45 1.93 -11.51 -20.01
CA VAL A 45 1.67 -11.24 -18.59
C VAL A 45 2.94 -10.63 -18.03
N TYR A 46 2.80 -9.50 -17.37
CA TYR A 46 3.91 -8.83 -16.72
C TYR A 46 3.47 -8.30 -15.36
N SER A 47 4.39 -8.37 -14.40
CA SER A 47 4.31 -7.62 -13.15
C SER A 47 5.38 -6.53 -13.23
N HIS A 48 4.96 -5.26 -13.14
CA HIS A 48 5.87 -4.14 -13.23
C HIS A 48 5.40 -2.96 -12.40
N GLY A 49 6.30 -2.43 -11.56
CA GLY A 49 5.99 -1.37 -10.62
C GLY A 49 5.28 -1.86 -9.37
N HIS A 50 5.21 -0.98 -8.38
CA HIS A 50 4.58 -1.25 -7.09
C HIS A 50 3.99 0.02 -6.51
N ILE A 51 3.18 -0.16 -5.48
CA ILE A 51 2.71 0.89 -4.59
C ILE A 51 2.84 0.36 -3.17
N LEU A 52 3.42 1.16 -2.28
CA LEU A 52 3.33 0.92 -0.86
C LEU A 52 2.29 1.90 -0.30
N ARG A 53 1.37 1.38 0.51
CA ARG A 53 0.41 2.18 1.26
C ARG A 53 0.66 1.96 2.74
N SER A 54 0.70 3.04 3.52
CA SER A 54 0.90 2.96 4.97
C SER A 54 -0.26 3.62 5.69
N LYS A 55 -0.67 3.04 6.81
CA LYS A 55 -1.70 3.57 7.71
C LYS A 55 -1.27 3.41 9.16
N ALA A 56 -1.82 4.21 10.06
CA ALA A 56 -1.64 3.98 11.48
C ALA A 56 -2.18 2.58 11.87
N GLU A 57 -1.50 1.91 12.81
CA GLU A 57 -1.79 0.52 13.17
C GLU A 57 -3.22 0.30 13.73
N ASP A 58 -3.81 1.36 14.28
CA ASP A 58 -5.14 1.39 14.88
C ASP A 58 -6.27 1.69 13.87
N VAL A 59 -5.94 2.04 12.63
CA VAL A 59 -6.91 2.32 11.57
C VAL A 59 -7.30 1.01 10.86
N ASN A 60 -8.60 0.75 10.72
CA ASN A 60 -9.09 -0.48 10.11
C ASN A 60 -9.15 -0.39 8.57
N GLU A 61 -9.48 0.79 8.02
CA GLU A 61 -9.53 1.06 6.59
C GLU A 61 -8.13 1.22 5.97
N GLY A 62 -7.95 0.88 4.69
CA GLY A 62 -6.63 0.91 4.03
C GLY A 62 -6.52 1.79 2.78
N GLY A 63 -7.61 2.40 2.33
CA GLY A 63 -7.63 3.12 1.06
C GLY A 63 -7.03 4.54 1.16
N VAL A 64 -6.19 4.89 0.18
CA VAL A 64 -5.68 6.27 0.05
C VAL A 64 -6.79 7.23 -0.39
N ALA A 65 -7.62 6.81 -1.36
CA ALA A 65 -8.69 7.64 -1.90
C ALA A 65 -9.77 8.00 -0.87
N VAL A 66 -9.99 7.13 0.13
CA VAL A 66 -10.92 7.39 1.25
C VAL A 66 -10.26 8.11 2.43
N GLY A 67 -8.97 8.46 2.31
CA GLY A 67 -8.24 9.20 3.34
C GLY A 67 -7.72 8.36 4.52
N ALA A 68 -7.81 7.03 4.46
CA ALA A 68 -7.39 6.15 5.55
C ALA A 68 -5.87 5.86 5.54
N ALA A 69 -5.27 5.74 4.35
CA ALA A 69 -3.84 5.51 4.16
C ALA A 69 -3.15 6.70 3.48
N VAL A 70 -1.82 6.66 3.41
CA VAL A 70 -0.95 7.53 2.61
C VAL A 70 -0.10 6.69 1.66
N ILE A 71 0.46 7.34 0.64
CA ILE A 71 1.44 6.72 -0.29
C ILE A 71 2.79 6.64 0.41
N ASP A 72 3.49 5.54 0.18
CA ASP A 72 4.80 5.25 0.76
C ASP A 72 5.73 4.60 -0.27
N SER A 73 6.98 4.34 0.12
CA SER A 73 8.00 3.63 -0.68
C SER A 73 8.67 2.53 0.14
N ALA A 74 8.98 1.41 -0.50
CA ALA A 74 9.67 0.31 0.16
C ALA A 74 11.15 0.65 0.38
N TYR A 75 11.60 0.57 1.63
CA TYR A 75 13.02 0.56 1.95
C TYR A 75 13.50 -0.88 2.08
N LEU A 76 14.44 -1.29 1.22
CA LEU A 76 15.02 -2.63 1.24
C LEU A 76 16.18 -2.66 2.24
N PHE A 77 16.17 -3.65 3.13
CA PHE A 77 17.14 -3.83 4.21
C PHE A 77 17.65 -5.27 4.27
#